data_AF-A0A6H1ZS94-F1
#
_entry.id   AF-A0A6H1ZS94-F1
#
_cell.length_a   1.000
_cell.length_b   1.000
_cell.length_c   1.000
_cell.angle_alpha   90.00
_cell.angle_beta   90.00
_cell.angle_gamma   90.00
#
_symmetry.space_group_name_H-M   'P 1'
#
loop_
_entity.id
_entity.type
_entity.pdbx_description
1 polymer ?
#
loop_
_entity_poly.entity_id
_entity_poly.type
_entity_poly.pdbx_seq_one_letter_code
_entity_poly.pdbx_strand_id
1 'polypeptide(L)'
;MTNDKKGLQDAVISAKEVLEKTDKEKYPKLYESREANVKSLEIALDQRLRAKKAEKDLKNNPPEEKKTPKNNGDATPTKRFSLDDIEEMSALSKVHKDDREEIFDYAERKKLKVSEVLDKPFIASFLKEKEEERKSAEASNTAKNQRTTSKSSNKRLLDQLEKGELPEEDIDKAVKARFKKLKGKS
;
A
#
# COMPACT_ATOMS: atom_id res chain seq x y z
N MET A 1 -18.76 -40.74 25.04
CA MET A 1 -17.59 -39.89 24.70
C MET A 1 -17.30 -38.83 25.79
N THR A 2 -17.18 -39.22 27.06
CA THR A 2 -17.05 -38.28 28.20
C THR A 2 -15.77 -38.44 29.03
N ASN A 3 -14.96 -39.48 28.78
CA ASN A 3 -13.79 -39.78 29.63
C ASN A 3 -12.56 -38.91 29.31
N ASP A 4 -12.47 -38.35 28.10
CA ASP A 4 -11.24 -37.68 27.63
C ASP A 4 -11.13 -36.20 28.03
N LYS A 5 -12.14 -35.60 28.67
CA LYS A 5 -12.06 -34.22 29.19
C LYS A 5 -11.45 -34.21 30.59
N LYS A 6 -11.90 -35.16 31.42
CA LYS A 6 -11.42 -35.35 32.77
C LYS A 6 -9.94 -35.72 32.74
N GLY A 7 -9.53 -36.64 31.87
CA GLY A 7 -8.12 -37.06 31.76
C GLY A 7 -7.11 -35.96 31.47
N LEU A 8 -7.42 -34.97 30.60
CA LEU A 8 -6.46 -33.90 30.30
C LEU A 8 -6.43 -32.82 31.39
N GLN A 9 -7.58 -32.52 32.01
CA GLN A 9 -7.64 -31.63 33.17
C GLN A 9 -6.93 -32.24 34.38
N ASP A 10 -7.17 -33.52 34.65
CA ASP A 10 -6.52 -34.27 35.72
C ASP A 10 -5.00 -34.36 35.49
N ALA A 11 -4.55 -34.50 34.23
CA ALA A 11 -3.13 -34.48 33.87
C ALA A 11 -2.47 -33.11 34.13
N VAL A 12 -3.15 -32.00 33.80
CA VAL A 12 -2.65 -30.64 34.12
C VAL A 12 -2.54 -30.44 35.63
N ILE A 13 -3.56 -30.85 36.38
CA ILE A 13 -3.58 -30.75 37.85
C ILE A 13 -2.44 -31.57 38.46
N SER A 14 -2.30 -32.84 38.04
CA SER A 14 -1.22 -33.72 38.50
C SER A 14 0.17 -33.16 38.16
N ALA A 15 0.36 -32.61 36.96
CA ALA A 15 1.64 -32.02 36.56
C ALA A 15 1.99 -30.77 37.39
N LYS A 16 0.99 -29.95 37.75
CA LYS A 16 1.17 -28.79 38.64
C LYS A 16 1.55 -29.19 40.05
N GLU A 17 0.89 -30.19 40.62
CA GLU A 17 1.23 -30.71 41.94
C GLU A 17 2.66 -31.26 41.99
N VAL A 18 3.11 -31.90 40.91
CA VAL A 18 4.49 -32.40 40.78
C VAL A 18 5.48 -31.24 40.65
N LEU A 19 5.15 -30.18 39.90
CA LEU A 19 5.98 -28.98 39.78
C LEU A 19 6.12 -28.26 41.13
N GLU A 20 5.05 -28.11 41.89
CA GLU A 20 5.03 -27.47 43.21
C GLU A 20 5.91 -28.20 44.23
N LYS A 21 5.96 -29.54 44.15
CA LYS A 21 6.86 -30.38 44.96
C LYS A 21 8.31 -30.37 44.46
N THR A 22 8.61 -29.71 43.34
CA THR A 22 9.96 -29.62 42.79
C THR A 22 10.65 -28.40 43.35
N ASP A 23 11.68 -28.62 44.15
CA ASP A 23 12.54 -27.55 44.64
C ASP A 23 13.39 -26.98 43.48
N LYS A 24 13.14 -25.72 43.14
CA LYS A 24 13.78 -25.00 42.04
C LYS A 24 15.26 -24.75 42.29
N GLU A 25 15.66 -24.52 43.53
CA GLU A 25 17.05 -24.24 43.89
C GLU A 25 17.88 -25.52 43.90
N LYS A 26 17.27 -26.63 44.33
CA LYS A 26 17.94 -27.93 44.40
C LYS A 26 18.02 -28.64 43.04
N TYR A 27 17.01 -28.49 42.18
CA TYR A 27 16.94 -29.18 40.88
C TYR A 27 16.46 -28.27 39.73
N PRO A 28 17.26 -27.27 39.32
CA PRO A 28 16.84 -26.25 38.36
C PRO A 28 16.44 -26.82 36.99
N LYS A 29 17.23 -27.75 36.43
CA LYS A 29 16.94 -28.37 35.13
C LYS A 29 15.66 -29.23 35.15
N LEU A 30 15.37 -29.86 36.29
CA LEU A 30 14.16 -30.68 36.46
C LEU A 30 12.93 -29.79 36.61
N TYR A 31 13.07 -28.67 37.32
CA TYR A 31 12.03 -27.65 37.45
C TYR A 31 11.65 -27.06 36.09
N GLU A 32 12.63 -26.62 35.28
CA GLU A 32 12.38 -26.08 33.93
C GLU A 32 11.68 -27.08 33.02
N SER A 33 12.11 -28.35 33.05
CA SER A 33 11.47 -29.41 32.26
C SER A 33 10.01 -29.65 32.68
N ARG A 34 9.73 -29.66 33.99
CA ARG A 34 8.36 -29.82 34.52
C ARG A 34 7.50 -28.60 34.21
N GLU A 35 8.05 -27.39 34.28
CA GLU A 35 7.36 -26.16 33.92
C GLU A 35 6.97 -26.14 32.44
N ALA A 36 7.89 -26.55 31.56
CA ALA A 36 7.61 -26.68 30.13
C ALA A 36 6.51 -27.72 29.85
N ASN A 37 6.51 -28.84 30.57
CA ASN A 37 5.48 -29.87 30.47
C ASN A 37 4.09 -29.31 30.88
N VAL A 38 4.00 -28.64 32.03
CA VAL A 38 2.75 -27.99 32.48
C VAL A 38 2.23 -27.01 31.43
N LYS A 39 3.10 -26.13 30.91
CA LYS A 39 2.72 -25.17 29.86
C LYS A 39 2.19 -25.87 28.60
N SER A 40 2.84 -26.96 28.17
CA SER A 40 2.40 -27.72 27.00
C SER A 40 1.00 -28.34 27.17
N LEU A 41 0.71 -28.85 28.38
CA LEU A 41 -0.59 -29.44 28.70
C LEU A 41 -1.70 -28.38 28.79
N GLU A 42 -1.39 -27.19 29.34
CA GLU A 42 -2.32 -26.06 29.36
C GLU A 42 -2.69 -25.59 27.95
N ILE A 43 -1.69 -25.44 27.07
CA ILE A 43 -1.92 -25.07 25.66
C ILE A 43 -2.79 -26.11 24.96
N ALA A 44 -2.52 -27.40 25.16
CA ALA A 44 -3.32 -28.48 24.58
C ALA A 44 -4.78 -28.45 25.08
N LEU A 45 -4.99 -28.13 26.36
CA LEU A 45 -6.31 -27.99 26.95
C LEU A 45 -7.07 -26.81 26.35
N ASP A 46 -6.43 -25.64 26.21
CA ASP A 46 -7.03 -24.43 25.65
C ASP A 46 -7.41 -24.61 24.18
N GLN A 47 -6.53 -25.21 23.38
CA GLN A 47 -6.81 -25.52 21.98
C GLN A 47 -8.02 -26.44 21.84
N ARG A 48 -8.12 -27.47 22.69
CA ARG A 48 -9.25 -28.39 22.72
C ARG A 48 -10.55 -27.71 23.16
N LEU A 49 -10.50 -26.80 24.13
CA LEU A 49 -11.67 -26.02 24.53
C LEU A 49 -12.15 -25.11 23.40
N ARG A 50 -11.21 -24.44 22.71
CA ARG A 50 -11.52 -23.59 21.56
C ARG A 50 -12.15 -24.38 20.41
N ALA A 51 -11.56 -25.54 20.08
CA ALA A 51 -12.10 -26.44 19.06
C ALA A 51 -13.51 -26.91 19.41
N LYS A 52 -13.75 -27.37 20.65
CA LYS A 52 -15.08 -27.81 21.09
C LYS A 52 -16.10 -26.68 21.12
N LYS A 53 -15.69 -25.46 21.44
CA LYS A 53 -16.56 -24.29 21.37
C LYS A 53 -16.95 -24.00 19.93
N ALA A 54 -15.97 -23.97 19.01
CA ALA A 54 -16.22 -23.80 17.58
C ALA A 54 -17.12 -24.90 17.00
N GLU A 55 -16.90 -26.18 17.35
CA GLU A 55 -17.76 -27.30 16.95
C GLU A 55 -19.18 -27.17 17.49
N LYS A 56 -19.34 -26.72 18.75
CA LYS A 56 -20.65 -26.50 19.35
C LYS A 56 -21.37 -25.32 18.70
N ASP A 57 -20.66 -24.25 18.39
CA ASP A 57 -21.20 -23.07 17.72
C ASP A 57 -21.61 -23.43 16.28
N LEU A 58 -20.81 -24.23 15.55
CA LEU A 58 -21.15 -24.79 14.24
C LEU A 58 -22.37 -25.72 14.29
N LYS A 59 -22.53 -26.51 15.35
CA LYS A 59 -23.67 -27.42 15.51
C LYS A 59 -24.97 -26.68 15.85
N ASN A 60 -24.86 -25.60 16.64
CA ASN A 60 -26.02 -24.83 17.10
C ASN A 60 -26.47 -23.75 16.12
N ASN A 61 -25.51 -23.16 15.40
CA ASN A 61 -25.73 -22.18 14.33
C ASN A 61 -24.95 -22.67 13.10
N PRO A 62 -25.44 -23.72 12.42
CA PRO A 62 -24.87 -24.10 11.15
C PRO A 62 -24.92 -22.86 10.25
N PRO A 63 -23.80 -22.46 9.62
CA PRO A 63 -23.81 -21.32 8.72
C PRO A 63 -24.91 -21.57 7.69
N GLU A 64 -25.86 -20.63 7.59
CA GLU A 64 -26.91 -20.69 6.57
C GLU A 64 -26.23 -20.95 5.23
N GLU A 65 -26.54 -22.11 4.64
CA GLU A 65 -26.13 -22.45 3.29
C GLU A 65 -26.71 -21.39 2.37
N LYS A 66 -25.94 -20.33 2.11
CA LYS A 66 -26.12 -19.52 0.92
C LYS A 66 -26.01 -20.50 -0.23
N LYS A 67 -27.14 -20.84 -0.82
CA LYS A 67 -27.26 -21.66 -2.03
C LYS A 67 -26.38 -21.04 -3.11
N THR A 68 -25.13 -21.46 -3.15
CA THR A 68 -24.27 -21.25 -4.29
C THR A 68 -24.66 -22.31 -5.32
N PRO A 69 -24.80 -21.94 -6.60
CA PRO A 69 -25.13 -22.90 -7.64
C PRO A 69 -24.01 -23.96 -7.66
N LYS A 70 -24.42 -25.23 -7.68
CA LYS A 70 -23.53 -26.39 -7.74
C LYS A 70 -22.49 -26.22 -8.84
N ASN A 71 -21.24 -25.98 -8.48
CA ASN A 71 -20.08 -26.35 -9.27
C ASN A 71 -19.20 -27.25 -8.40
N ASN A 72 -18.99 -28.47 -8.88
CA ASN A 72 -18.24 -29.52 -8.22
C ASN A 72 -16.76 -29.13 -8.12
N GLY A 73 -16.13 -29.33 -6.95
CA GLY A 73 -14.67 -29.32 -6.82
C GLY A 73 -14.15 -28.71 -5.52
N ASP A 74 -14.06 -29.57 -4.51
CA ASP A 74 -13.25 -29.58 -3.27
C ASP A 74 -12.38 -28.38 -2.82
N ALA A 75 -12.35 -28.25 -1.50
CA ALA A 75 -11.39 -27.55 -0.64
C ALA A 75 -11.49 -26.02 -0.55
N THR A 76 -11.51 -25.55 0.70
CA THR A 76 -11.46 -24.16 1.15
C THR A 76 -10.66 -23.25 0.21
N PRO A 77 -11.22 -22.14 -0.33
CA PRO A 77 -10.39 -21.22 -1.08
C PRO A 77 -9.59 -20.42 -0.07
N THR A 78 -8.36 -20.85 0.23
CA THR A 78 -7.27 -19.87 0.06
C THR A 78 -7.56 -19.21 -1.27
N LYS A 79 -7.90 -17.92 -1.29
CA LYS A 79 -8.20 -17.19 -2.51
C LYS A 79 -6.94 -17.25 -3.38
N ARG A 80 -6.80 -18.32 -4.15
CA ARG A 80 -5.78 -18.49 -5.16
C ARG A 80 -6.25 -17.56 -6.24
N PHE A 81 -5.57 -16.42 -6.35
CA PHE A 81 -5.73 -15.56 -7.50
C PHE A 81 -5.61 -16.46 -8.72
N SER A 82 -6.65 -16.46 -9.55
CA SER A 82 -6.57 -17.10 -10.86
C SER A 82 -5.41 -16.45 -11.63
N LEU A 83 -4.85 -17.17 -12.59
CA LEU A 83 -3.91 -16.54 -13.54
C LEU A 83 -4.56 -15.30 -14.18
N ASP A 84 -5.86 -15.37 -14.43
CA ASP A 84 -6.69 -14.25 -14.88
C ASP A 84 -6.66 -13.05 -13.91
N ASP A 85 -6.75 -13.29 -12.60
CA ASP A 85 -6.73 -12.20 -11.60
C ASP A 85 -5.36 -11.51 -11.57
N ILE A 86 -4.28 -12.27 -11.76
CA ILE A 86 -2.91 -11.74 -11.81
C ILE A 86 -2.71 -10.89 -13.07
N GLU A 87 -3.22 -11.35 -14.20
CA GLU A 87 -3.20 -10.61 -15.47
C GLU A 87 -4.01 -9.31 -15.37
N GLU A 88 -5.19 -9.34 -14.75
CA GLU A 88 -5.99 -8.13 -14.51
C GLU A 88 -5.29 -7.14 -13.59
N MET A 89 -4.65 -7.61 -12.51
CA MET A 89 -3.86 -6.73 -11.63
C MET A 89 -2.66 -6.12 -12.37
N SER A 90 -1.99 -6.89 -13.23
CA SER A 90 -0.88 -6.40 -14.05
C SER A 90 -1.36 -5.36 -15.07
N ALA A 91 -2.49 -5.60 -15.72
CA ALA A 91 -3.13 -4.68 -16.65
C ALA A 91 -3.46 -3.34 -15.96
N LEU A 92 -4.06 -3.38 -14.78
CA LEU A 92 -4.39 -2.18 -13.99
C LEU A 92 -3.17 -1.39 -13.53
N SER A 93 -2.02 -2.04 -13.33
CA SER A 93 -0.79 -1.37 -12.92
C SER A 93 -0.29 -0.35 -13.95
N LYS A 94 -0.61 -0.54 -15.23
CA LYS A 94 -0.23 0.33 -16.36
C LYS A 94 -1.12 1.58 -16.46
N VAL A 95 -2.22 1.61 -15.72
CA VAL A 95 -3.23 2.66 -15.79
C VAL A 95 -3.14 3.56 -14.55
N HIS A 96 -3.17 4.87 -14.78
CA HIS A 96 -3.23 5.85 -13.69
C HIS A 96 -4.52 5.68 -12.88
N LYS A 97 -4.47 5.92 -11.57
CA LYS A 97 -5.59 5.64 -10.65
C LYS A 97 -6.90 6.28 -11.10
N ASP A 98 -6.83 7.52 -11.55
CA ASP A 98 -7.99 8.31 -11.98
C ASP A 98 -8.71 7.74 -13.21
N ASP A 99 -8.01 7.02 -14.08
CA ASP A 99 -8.61 6.47 -15.31
C ASP A 99 -9.11 5.03 -15.10
N ARG A 100 -8.82 4.41 -13.94
CA ARG A 100 -9.18 3.01 -13.69
C ARG A 100 -10.69 2.81 -13.60
N GLU A 101 -11.40 3.73 -12.96
CA GLU A 101 -12.85 3.66 -12.77
C GLU A 101 -13.57 3.64 -14.12
N GLU A 102 -13.16 4.50 -15.04
CA GLU A 102 -13.74 4.56 -16.40
C GLU A 102 -13.48 3.28 -17.21
N ILE A 103 -12.31 2.66 -17.03
CA ILE A 103 -11.98 1.37 -17.65
C ILE A 103 -12.82 0.25 -17.05
N PHE A 104 -13.01 0.22 -15.73
CA PHE A 104 -13.89 -0.76 -15.08
C PHE A 104 -15.32 -0.63 -15.57
N ASP A 105 -15.86 0.59 -15.61
CA ASP A 105 -17.21 0.83 -16.11
C ASP A 105 -17.37 0.40 -17.57
N TYR A 106 -16.34 0.57 -18.40
CA TYR A 106 -16.35 0.09 -19.78
C TYR A 106 -16.29 -1.44 -19.86
N ALA A 107 -15.42 -2.06 -19.05
CA ALA A 107 -15.27 -3.51 -18.96
C ALA A 107 -16.57 -4.19 -18.52
N GLU A 108 -17.24 -3.65 -17.50
CA GLU A 108 -18.54 -4.14 -17.02
C GLU A 108 -19.63 -4.00 -18.09
N ARG A 109 -19.72 -2.83 -18.74
CA ARG A 109 -20.72 -2.58 -19.80
C ARG A 109 -20.54 -3.48 -21.01
N LYS A 110 -19.29 -3.83 -21.35
CA LYS A 110 -18.96 -4.69 -22.49
C LYS A 110 -18.82 -6.17 -22.12
N LYS A 111 -18.87 -6.51 -20.84
CA LYS A 111 -18.61 -7.87 -20.31
C LYS A 111 -17.27 -8.43 -20.82
N LEU A 112 -16.27 -7.57 -20.89
CA LEU A 112 -14.90 -7.91 -21.28
C LEU A 112 -14.00 -7.87 -20.05
N LYS A 113 -12.90 -8.64 -20.08
CA LYS A 113 -11.86 -8.52 -19.04
C LYS A 113 -11.14 -7.17 -19.18
N VAL A 114 -10.60 -6.66 -18.07
CA VAL A 114 -9.86 -5.38 -18.08
C VAL A 114 -8.67 -5.45 -19.04
N SER A 115 -7.96 -6.57 -19.09
CA SER A 115 -6.86 -6.80 -20.04
C SER A 115 -7.31 -6.65 -21.49
N GLU A 116 -8.45 -7.26 -21.87
CA GLU A 116 -9.00 -7.19 -23.22
C GLU A 116 -9.51 -5.78 -23.60
N VAL A 117 -9.92 -5.00 -22.61
CA VAL A 117 -10.35 -3.60 -22.79
C VAL A 117 -9.16 -2.70 -23.10
N LEU A 118 -8.03 -2.90 -22.39
CA LEU A 118 -6.81 -2.12 -22.64
C LEU A 118 -6.21 -2.36 -24.03
N ASP A 119 -6.43 -3.55 -24.60
CA ASP A 119 -5.99 -3.89 -25.95
C ASP A 119 -6.86 -3.25 -27.04
N LYS A 120 -8.00 -2.64 -26.70
CA LYS A 120 -8.84 -1.95 -27.69
C LYS A 120 -8.18 -0.64 -28.12
N PRO A 121 -8.06 -0.38 -29.44
CA PRO A 121 -7.35 0.79 -29.96
C PRO A 121 -7.95 2.12 -29.49
N PHE A 122 -9.27 2.15 -29.27
CA PHE A 122 -9.97 3.32 -28.74
C PHE A 122 -9.55 3.63 -27.30
N ILE A 123 -9.54 2.62 -26.40
CA ILE A 123 -9.15 2.78 -25.00
C ILE A 123 -7.66 3.13 -24.89
N ALA A 124 -6.81 2.47 -25.68
CA ALA A 124 -5.39 2.79 -25.72
C ALA A 124 -5.12 4.23 -26.17
N SER A 125 -5.92 4.76 -27.10
CA SER A 125 -5.81 6.16 -27.57
C SER A 125 -6.33 7.14 -26.50
N PHE A 126 -7.47 6.82 -25.88
CA PHE A 126 -8.04 7.61 -24.79
C PHE A 126 -7.08 7.74 -23.60
N LEU A 127 -6.43 6.66 -23.19
CA LEU A 127 -5.44 6.68 -22.11
C LEU A 127 -4.20 7.51 -22.45
N LYS A 128 -3.75 7.49 -23.71
CA LYS A 128 -2.64 8.33 -24.18
C LYS A 128 -3.01 9.80 -24.13
N GLU A 129 -4.20 10.16 -24.58
CA GLU A 129 -4.71 11.54 -24.51
C GLU A 129 -4.77 12.02 -23.05
N LYS A 130 -5.31 11.20 -22.14
CA LYS A 130 -5.32 11.49 -20.69
C LYS A 130 -3.92 11.63 -20.09
N GLU A 131 -2.96 10.82 -20.54
CA GLU A 131 -1.56 10.95 -20.14
C GLU A 131 -0.94 12.27 -20.62
N GLU A 132 -1.22 12.68 -21.86
CA GLU A 132 -0.76 13.95 -22.43
C GLU A 132 -1.41 15.15 -21.75
N GLU A 133 -2.72 15.10 -21.45
CA GLU A 133 -3.43 16.10 -20.67
C GLU A 133 -2.76 16.32 -19.31
N ARG A 134 -2.41 15.22 -18.62
CA ARG A 134 -1.72 15.29 -17.33
C ARG A 134 -0.32 15.88 -17.45
N LYS A 135 0.49 15.42 -18.41
CA LYS A 135 1.83 15.98 -18.65
C LYS A 135 1.76 17.48 -18.96
N SER A 136 0.78 17.89 -19.74
CA SER A 136 0.55 19.29 -20.09
C SER A 136 0.12 20.12 -18.88
N ALA A 137 -0.77 19.57 -18.04
CA ALA A 137 -1.19 20.21 -16.80
C ALA A 137 -0.03 20.37 -15.81
N GLU A 138 0.81 19.34 -15.66
CA GLU A 138 2.02 19.40 -14.84
C GLU A 138 3.03 20.43 -15.36
N ALA A 139 3.27 20.47 -16.67
CA ALA A 139 4.15 21.45 -17.30
C ALA A 139 3.62 22.89 -17.11
N SER A 140 2.31 23.10 -17.26
CA SER A 140 1.66 24.39 -17.04
C SER A 140 1.75 24.84 -15.57
N ASN A 141 1.52 23.93 -14.63
CA ASN A 141 1.62 24.22 -13.20
C ASN A 141 3.06 24.51 -12.76
N THR A 142 4.05 23.84 -13.35
CA THR A 142 5.47 24.11 -13.08
C THR A 142 5.97 25.40 -13.74
N ALA A 143 5.42 25.80 -14.89
CA ALA A 143 5.75 27.07 -15.56
C ALA A 143 5.34 28.31 -14.75
N LYS A 144 4.33 28.21 -13.86
CA LYS A 144 3.90 29.31 -12.99
C LYS A 144 4.99 29.77 -12.00
N ASN A 145 5.99 28.91 -11.74
CA ASN A 145 7.14 29.21 -10.89
C ASN A 145 8.44 29.47 -11.67
N GLN A 146 8.42 29.52 -13.01
CA GLN A 146 9.55 30.13 -13.71
C GLN A 146 9.64 31.59 -13.28
N ARG A 147 10.73 31.93 -12.58
CA ARG A 147 11.11 33.32 -12.30
C ARG A 147 10.92 34.09 -13.60
N THR A 148 9.92 34.97 -13.63
CA THR A 148 9.86 36.07 -14.59
C THR A 148 11.28 36.61 -14.67
N THR A 149 11.87 36.59 -15.88
CA THR A 149 13.23 37.05 -16.11
C THR A 149 13.38 38.38 -15.41
N SER A 150 14.03 38.38 -14.25
CA SER A 150 14.02 39.56 -13.39
C SER A 150 14.69 40.65 -14.20
N LYS A 151 13.96 41.73 -14.49
CA LYS A 151 14.46 42.90 -15.21
C LYS A 151 15.87 43.17 -14.68
N SER A 152 16.87 43.08 -15.57
CA SER A 152 18.28 43.18 -15.20
C SER A 152 18.45 44.41 -14.31
N SER A 153 18.89 44.20 -13.07
CA SER A 153 18.95 45.29 -12.09
C SER A 153 19.92 46.35 -12.61
N ASN A 154 19.65 47.63 -12.31
CA ASN A 154 20.51 48.74 -12.77
C ASN A 154 21.99 48.53 -12.40
N LYS A 155 22.26 47.86 -11.28
CA LYS A 155 23.62 47.50 -10.86
C LYS A 155 24.23 46.45 -11.80
N ARG A 156 23.50 45.39 -12.11
CA ARG A 156 23.95 44.32 -13.02
C ARG A 156 24.17 44.85 -14.45
N LEU A 157 23.33 45.77 -14.93
CA LEU A 157 23.48 46.44 -16.23
C LEU A 157 24.76 47.29 -16.29
N LEU A 158 25.10 48.01 -15.22
CA LEU A 158 26.34 48.78 -15.15
C LEU A 158 27.56 47.87 -15.06
N ASP A 159 27.50 46.79 -14.28
CA ASP A 159 28.59 45.81 -14.15
C ASP A 159 28.85 45.08 -15.49
N GLN A 160 27.80 44.80 -16.29
CA GLN A 160 27.92 44.18 -17.62
C GLN A 160 28.39 45.19 -18.68
N LEU A 161 28.01 46.46 -18.56
CA LEU A 161 28.52 47.54 -19.42
C LEU A 161 30.02 47.74 -19.20
N GLU A 162 30.50 47.71 -17.96
CA GLU A 162 31.94 47.82 -17.64
C GLU A 162 32.76 46.63 -18.18
N LYS A 163 32.14 45.45 -18.30
CA LYS A 163 32.76 44.25 -18.85
C LYS A 163 32.64 44.12 -20.38
N GLY A 164 31.86 45.00 -21.03
CA GLY A 164 31.61 44.93 -22.47
C GLY A 164 30.70 43.78 -22.91
N GLU A 165 29.97 43.15 -21.98
CA GLU A 165 29.12 41.98 -22.23
C GLU A 165 27.63 42.35 -22.31
N LEU A 166 27.33 43.59 -22.71
CA LEU A 166 25.96 44.10 -22.74
C LEU A 166 25.33 43.88 -24.13
N PRO A 167 24.15 43.24 -24.23
CA PRO A 167 23.41 43.16 -25.49
C PRO A 167 23.06 44.56 -26.01
N GLU A 168 23.04 44.74 -27.34
CA GLU A 168 22.78 46.04 -27.97
C GLU A 168 21.44 46.66 -27.54
N GLU A 169 20.42 45.81 -27.32
CA GLU A 169 19.08 46.22 -26.87
C GLU A 169 19.04 46.82 -25.46
N ASP A 170 20.08 46.59 -24.65
CA ASP A 170 20.16 47.05 -23.26
C ASP A 170 21.08 48.27 -23.05
N ILE A 171 21.76 48.74 -24.10
CA ILE A 171 22.67 49.91 -24.06
C ILE A 171 21.94 51.16 -23.57
N ASP A 172 20.75 51.44 -24.12
CA ASP A 172 19.95 52.61 -23.73
C ASP A 172 19.53 52.58 -22.25
N LYS A 173 19.29 51.38 -21.71
CA LYS A 173 18.91 51.18 -20.31
C LYS A 173 20.11 51.39 -19.40
N ALA A 174 21.29 50.90 -19.79
CA ALA A 174 22.53 51.09 -19.04
C ALA A 174 22.97 52.56 -19.02
N VAL A 175 22.82 53.29 -20.13
CA VAL A 175 23.08 54.73 -20.22
C VAL A 175 22.14 55.51 -19.28
N LYS A 176 20.83 55.22 -19.31
CA LYS A 176 19.85 55.81 -18.38
C LYS A 176 20.17 55.49 -16.92
N ALA A 177 20.63 54.28 -16.61
CA ALA A 177 21.06 53.88 -15.27
C ALA A 177 22.29 54.69 -14.80
N ARG A 178 23.27 54.93 -15.69
CA ARG A 178 24.46 55.74 -15.41
C ARG A 178 24.10 57.19 -15.08
N PHE A 179 23.20 57.80 -15.86
CA PHE A 179 22.72 59.17 -15.58
C PHE A 179 21.98 59.28 -14.24
N LYS A 180 21.18 58.27 -13.86
CA LYS A 180 20.53 58.25 -12.55
C LYS A 180 21.53 58.14 -11.39
N LYS A 181 22.60 57.33 -11.54
CA LYS A 181 23.69 57.22 -10.55
C LYS A 181 24.45 58.53 -10.35
N LEU A 182 24.58 59.33 -11.42
CA LEU A 182 25.21 60.65 -11.38
C LEU A 182 24.31 61.71 -10.73
N LYS A 183 23.01 61.72 -11.04
CA LYS A 183 22.05 62.68 -10.44
C LYS A 183 21.73 62.43 -8.97
N GLY A 184 21.83 61.19 -8.49
CA GLY A 184 21.62 60.85 -7.08
C GLY A 184 22.83 61.08 -6.16
N LYS A 185 23.91 61.69 -6.69
CA LYS A 185 25.14 62.02 -5.96
C LYS A 185 25.32 63.53 -5.72
N SER A 186 24.27 64.33 -5.93
CA SER A 186 24.19 65.74 -5.56
C SER A 186 23.38 65.94 -4.29
#